data_AF-A0A971CSY7-F1
#
_entry.id   AF-A0A971CSY7-F1
#
_cell.length_a   1.000
_cell.length_b   1.000
_cell.length_c   1.000
_cell.angle_alpha   90.00
_cell.angle_beta   90.00
_cell.angle_gamma   90.00
#
_symmetry.space_group_name_H-M   'P 1'
#
loop_
_entity.id
_entity.type
_entity.pdbx_description
1 polymer ?
#
loop_
_entity_poly.entity_id
_entity_poly.type
_entity_poly.pdbx_seq_one_letter_code
_entity_poly.pdbx_strand_id
1 'polypeptide(L)'
;MAADGKAMDALSQALKLEQDGYAFYHRALERVQDATCREMLISLAEDEKVHEAMIARQMQALREEGGFVVVPGAVPGDADLSARLFPPDPARASKKVGSLSTELEVIQMALEIEVDSYDYYRQASEASDDPEGRLVFRWLAEAEQTHFNLLMSNYEAINQRATWA
;
A
#
# COMPACT_ATOMS: atom_id res chain seq x y z
N MET A 1 9.51 27.29 2.56
CA MET A 1 10.82 26.90 2.02
C MET A 1 11.38 25.61 2.64
N ALA A 2 11.60 25.51 3.97
CA ALA A 2 12.10 24.25 4.56
C ALA A 2 11.02 23.18 4.78
N ALA A 3 9.77 23.58 5.05
CA ALA A 3 8.63 22.67 5.21
C ALA A 3 8.21 22.04 3.86
N ASP A 4 8.17 22.84 2.79
CA ASP A 4 7.82 22.42 1.43
C ASP A 4 8.76 21.33 0.89
N GLY A 5 10.05 21.38 1.25
CA GLY A 5 11.03 20.36 0.86
C GLY A 5 10.73 18.99 1.48
N LYS A 6 10.46 18.93 2.78
CA LYS A 6 10.12 17.68 3.47
C LYS A 6 8.82 17.06 2.94
N ALA A 7 7.80 17.89 2.72
CA ALA A 7 6.53 17.42 2.17
C ALA A 7 6.69 16.90 0.73
N MET A 8 7.51 17.56 -0.10
CA MET A 8 7.82 17.10 -1.44
C MET A 8 8.61 15.79 -1.45
N ASP A 9 9.59 15.63 -0.56
CA ASP A 9 10.34 14.38 -0.40
C ASP A 9 9.40 13.24 0.03
N ALA A 10 8.48 13.53 0.96
CA ALA A 10 7.51 12.56 1.44
C ALA A 10 6.57 12.07 0.32
N LEU A 11 6.05 13.00 -0.49
CA LEU A 11 5.21 12.69 -1.65
C LEU A 11 6.00 12.00 -2.78
N SER A 12 7.27 12.32 -2.97
CA SER A 12 8.11 11.68 -3.99
C SER A 12 8.38 10.22 -3.66
N GLN A 13 8.62 9.92 -2.38
CA GLN A 13 8.76 8.55 -1.91
C GLN A 13 7.42 7.80 -1.94
N ALA A 14 6.30 8.46 -1.60
CA ALA A 14 4.96 7.89 -1.75
C ALA A 14 4.70 7.49 -3.21
N LEU A 15 4.94 8.41 -4.16
CA LEU A 15 4.76 8.16 -5.60
C LEU A 15 5.56 6.94 -6.07
N LYS A 16 6.78 6.78 -5.55
CA LYS A 16 7.61 5.62 -5.88
C LYS A 16 7.01 4.31 -5.35
N LEU A 17 6.51 4.30 -4.12
CA LEU A 17 5.87 3.12 -3.54
C LEU A 17 4.69 2.67 -4.40
N GLU A 18 3.81 3.59 -4.79
CA GLU A 18 2.66 3.30 -5.67
C GLU A 18 3.09 2.74 -7.04
N GLN A 19 4.13 3.33 -7.63
CA GLN A 19 4.65 2.88 -8.92
C GLN A 19 5.30 1.49 -8.84
N ASP A 20 6.02 1.22 -7.76
CA ASP A 20 6.65 -0.08 -7.50
C ASP A 20 5.57 -1.15 -7.21
N GLY A 21 4.54 -0.82 -6.42
CA GLY A 21 3.36 -1.66 -6.16
C GLY A 21 2.59 -2.02 -7.43
N TYR A 22 2.23 -1.01 -8.23
CA TYR A 22 1.60 -1.22 -9.54
C TYR A 22 2.43 -2.14 -10.45
N ALA A 23 3.74 -1.86 -10.55
CA ALA A 23 4.63 -2.64 -11.40
C ALA A 23 4.74 -4.09 -10.91
N PHE A 24 4.73 -4.31 -9.59
CA PHE A 24 4.70 -5.64 -9.00
C PHE A 24 3.40 -6.37 -9.36
N TYR A 25 2.24 -5.77 -9.09
CA TYR A 25 0.94 -6.39 -9.38
C TYR A 25 0.76 -6.73 -10.85
N HIS A 26 1.13 -5.80 -11.73
CA HIS A 26 1.06 -6.02 -13.17
C HIS A 26 1.98 -7.17 -13.64
N ARG A 27 3.19 -7.29 -13.11
CA ARG A 27 4.10 -8.41 -13.44
C ARG A 27 3.63 -9.74 -12.85
N ALA A 28 3.03 -9.71 -11.66
CA ALA A 28 2.52 -10.91 -11.01
C ALA A 28 1.43 -11.61 -11.86
N LEU A 29 0.64 -10.84 -12.61
CA LEU A 29 -0.36 -11.34 -13.56
C LEU A 29 0.22 -12.22 -14.68
N GLU A 30 1.53 -12.17 -14.95
CA GLU A 30 2.16 -13.05 -15.94
C GLU A 30 2.41 -14.47 -15.37
N ARG A 31 2.41 -14.60 -14.04
CA ARG A 31 2.80 -15.83 -13.33
C ARG A 31 1.62 -16.58 -12.72
N VAL A 32 0.58 -15.87 -12.30
CA VAL A 32 -0.59 -16.47 -11.64
C VAL A 32 -1.61 -17.03 -12.64
N GLN A 33 -2.13 -18.22 -12.34
CA GLN A 33 -3.15 -18.87 -13.19
C GLN A 33 -4.54 -18.85 -12.56
N ASP A 34 -4.62 -18.83 -11.23
CA ASP A 34 -5.90 -18.78 -10.52
C ASP A 34 -6.69 -17.50 -10.84
N ALA A 35 -7.94 -17.66 -11.29
CA ALA A 35 -8.77 -16.55 -11.75
C ALA A 35 -9.06 -15.54 -10.63
N THR A 36 -9.31 -16.02 -9.41
CA THR A 36 -9.60 -15.15 -8.26
C THR A 36 -8.36 -14.36 -7.85
N CYS A 37 -7.19 -14.99 -7.82
CA CYS A 37 -5.93 -14.29 -7.57
C CYS A 37 -5.66 -13.22 -8.64
N ARG A 38 -5.92 -13.52 -9.91
CA ARG A 38 -5.78 -12.55 -11.01
C ARG A 38 -6.71 -11.35 -10.87
N GLU A 39 -7.99 -11.57 -10.57
CA GLU A 39 -8.97 -10.50 -10.37
C GLU A 39 -8.57 -9.57 -9.22
N MET A 40 -8.13 -10.15 -8.11
CA MET A 40 -7.60 -9.39 -6.97
C MET A 40 -6.39 -8.54 -7.36
N LEU A 41 -5.39 -9.11 -8.05
CA LEU A 41 -4.20 -8.37 -8.48
C LEU A 41 -4.52 -7.25 -9.48
N ILE A 42 -5.52 -7.43 -10.35
CA ILE A 42 -6.00 -6.37 -11.24
C ILE A 42 -6.60 -5.22 -10.43
N SER A 43 -7.50 -5.54 -9.49
CA SER A 43 -8.13 -4.53 -8.62
C SER A 43 -7.07 -3.72 -7.87
N LEU A 44 -6.10 -4.41 -7.22
CA LEU A 44 -5.02 -3.75 -6.50
C LEU A 44 -4.20 -2.84 -7.43
N ALA A 45 -3.82 -3.31 -8.62
CA ALA A 45 -3.08 -2.47 -9.58
C ALA A 45 -3.89 -1.24 -10.04
N GLU A 46 -5.21 -1.35 -10.16
CA GLU A 46 -6.06 -0.20 -10.50
C GLU A 46 -6.12 0.82 -9.35
N ASP A 47 -6.16 0.36 -8.10
CA ASP A 47 -6.13 1.22 -6.91
C ASP A 47 -4.80 1.98 -6.79
N GLU A 48 -3.65 1.34 -7.04
CA GLU A 48 -2.34 2.03 -7.04
C GLU A 48 -2.27 3.17 -8.08
N LYS A 49 -3.02 3.05 -9.19
CA LYS A 49 -3.10 4.13 -10.19
C LYS A 49 -3.94 5.31 -9.69
N VAL A 50 -4.96 5.06 -8.88
CA VAL A 50 -5.73 6.11 -8.21
C VAL A 50 -4.84 6.81 -7.18
N HIS A 51 -4.06 6.06 -6.41
CA HIS A 51 -3.11 6.60 -5.44
C HIS A 51 -2.04 7.48 -6.11
N GLU A 52 -1.40 6.98 -7.18
CA GLU A 52 -0.41 7.71 -7.99
C GLU A 52 -0.99 9.05 -8.49
N ALA A 53 -2.22 9.04 -9.03
CA ALA A 53 -2.87 10.25 -9.53
C ALA A 53 -3.17 11.25 -8.40
N MET A 54 -3.57 10.77 -7.23
CA MET A 54 -3.81 11.60 -6.05
C MET A 54 -2.51 12.25 -5.57
N ILE A 55 -1.43 11.47 -5.44
CA ILE A 55 -0.12 11.98 -5.01
C ILE A 55 0.42 13.02 -6.00
N ALA A 56 0.32 12.75 -7.30
CA ALA A 56 0.74 13.69 -8.34
C ALA A 56 0.01 15.04 -8.23
N ARG A 57 -1.30 15.01 -7.91
CA ARG A 57 -2.09 16.22 -7.67
C ARG A 57 -1.59 17.00 -6.45
N GLN A 58 -1.25 16.32 -5.35
CA GLN A 58 -0.69 16.98 -4.16
C GLN A 58 0.68 17.58 -4.44
N MET A 59 1.54 16.89 -5.19
CA MET A 59 2.83 17.42 -5.61
C MET A 59 2.68 18.69 -6.46
N GLN A 60 1.67 18.74 -7.34
CA GLN A 60 1.37 19.93 -8.12
C GLN A 60 0.91 21.08 -7.22
N ALA A 61 -0.07 20.83 -6.33
CA ALA A 61 -0.57 21.84 -5.40
C ALA A 61 0.54 22.40 -4.50
N LEU A 62 1.43 21.55 -3.99
CA LEU A 62 2.54 21.99 -3.16
C LEU A 62 3.53 22.89 -3.93
N ARG A 63 3.70 22.68 -5.24
CA ARG A 63 4.55 23.52 -6.10
C ARG A 63 3.91 24.85 -6.48
N GLU A 64 2.62 24.84 -6.79
CA GLU A 64 1.91 25.98 -7.36
C GLU A 64 1.20 26.84 -6.31
N GLU A 65 0.63 26.20 -5.29
CA GLU A 65 -0.23 26.81 -4.26
C GLU A 65 0.47 26.86 -2.89
N GLY A 66 1.55 26.11 -2.70
CA GLY A 66 2.38 26.13 -1.49
C GLY A 66 1.82 25.31 -0.32
N GLY A 67 0.86 24.42 -0.58
CA GLY A 67 0.26 23.56 0.45
C GLY A 67 -0.48 22.37 -0.15
N PHE A 68 -0.94 21.47 0.73
CA PHE A 68 -1.81 20.37 0.34
C PHE A 68 -3.23 20.86 0.03
N VAL A 69 -3.93 20.11 -0.82
CA VAL A 69 -5.32 20.42 -1.21
C VAL A 69 -6.26 19.28 -0.84
N VAL A 70 -7.48 19.64 -0.48
CA VAL A 70 -8.55 18.66 -0.30
C VAL A 70 -8.86 18.00 -1.65
N VAL A 71 -8.75 16.68 -1.71
CA VAL A 71 -9.15 15.89 -2.88
C VAL A 71 -10.49 15.22 -2.59
N PRO A 72 -11.55 15.54 -3.36
CA PRO A 72 -12.83 14.84 -3.22
C PRO A 72 -12.66 13.33 -3.37
N GLY A 73 -13.15 12.56 -2.39
CA GLY A 73 -13.01 11.10 -2.35
C GLY A 73 -11.79 10.58 -1.58
N ALA A 74 -10.78 11.42 -1.30
CA ALA A 74 -9.64 11.08 -0.44
C ALA A 74 -9.93 11.47 1.03
N VAL A 75 -11.09 11.06 1.52
CA VAL A 75 -11.50 11.31 2.91
C VAL A 75 -11.08 10.10 3.73
N PRO A 76 -10.12 10.22 4.66
CA PRO A 76 -9.81 9.12 5.56
C PRO A 76 -11.03 8.80 6.44
N GLY A 77 -11.27 7.52 6.69
CA GLY A 77 -12.22 7.00 7.65
C GLY A 77 -11.77 7.22 9.09
N ASP A 78 -12.18 6.37 10.02
CA ASP A 78 -11.90 6.43 11.46
C ASP A 78 -11.03 5.27 11.95
N ALA A 79 -10.30 4.60 11.04
CA ALA A 79 -9.47 3.47 11.38
C ALA A 79 -8.36 3.86 12.36
N ASP A 80 -8.10 2.96 13.33
CA ASP A 80 -7.00 3.08 14.27
C ASP A 80 -5.69 2.67 13.59
N LEU A 81 -4.89 3.66 13.21
CA LEU A 81 -3.59 3.46 12.59
C LEU A 81 -2.45 3.35 13.62
N SER A 82 -2.71 3.40 14.93
CA SER A 82 -1.63 3.42 15.92
C SER A 82 -0.83 2.11 15.98
N ALA A 83 -1.44 1.00 15.56
CA ALA A 83 -0.80 -0.30 15.48
C ALA A 83 -0.12 -0.52 14.13
N ARG A 84 1.00 -1.27 14.12
CA ARG A 84 1.54 -1.81 12.86
C ARG A 84 0.68 -2.98 12.40
N LEU A 85 0.55 -3.17 11.09
CA LEU A 85 -0.12 -4.36 10.52
C LEU A 85 0.56 -5.65 10.97
N PHE A 86 1.89 -5.62 11.05
CA PHE A 86 2.67 -6.66 11.70
C PHE A 86 3.74 -6.08 12.63
N PRO A 87 3.94 -6.67 13.82
CA PRO A 87 5.10 -6.35 14.63
C PRO A 87 6.38 -6.76 13.88
N PRO A 88 7.50 -6.04 14.06
CA PRO A 88 8.77 -6.39 13.45
C PRO A 88 9.25 -7.73 14.01
N ASP A 89 8.94 -8.82 13.32
CA ASP A 89 9.45 -10.15 13.63
C ASP A 89 10.53 -10.53 12.61
N PRO A 90 11.82 -10.49 12.98
CA PRO A 90 12.92 -10.88 12.09
C PRO A 90 12.86 -12.37 11.67
N ALA A 91 12.04 -13.21 12.31
CA ALA A 91 11.82 -14.59 11.89
C ALA A 91 10.89 -14.74 10.66
N ARG A 92 10.12 -13.70 10.30
CA ARG A 92 9.27 -13.71 9.10
C ARG A 92 10.05 -13.84 7.81
N ALA A 93 11.24 -13.22 7.75
CA ALA A 93 12.12 -13.28 6.60
C ALA A 93 12.69 -14.69 6.30
N SER A 94 12.45 -15.69 7.16
CA SER A 94 13.23 -16.95 7.12
C SER A 94 12.44 -18.25 7.24
N LYS A 95 11.13 -18.24 7.50
CA LYS A 95 10.37 -19.49 7.53
C LYS A 95 10.01 -19.88 6.10
N LYS A 96 10.92 -20.60 5.45
CA LYS A 96 10.60 -21.44 4.29
C LYS A 96 9.51 -22.43 4.71
N VAL A 97 8.26 -22.03 4.48
CA VAL A 97 7.16 -22.95 4.19
C VAL A 97 7.63 -23.82 3.00
N GLY A 98 7.07 -25.01 2.78
CA GLY A 98 7.47 -25.88 1.66
C GLY A 98 7.37 -25.19 0.28
N SER A 99 7.46 -25.94 -0.82
CA SER A 99 7.20 -25.35 -2.15
C SER A 99 5.79 -24.72 -2.15
N LEU A 100 5.73 -23.39 -2.03
CA LEU A 100 4.48 -22.64 -2.12
C LEU A 100 3.99 -22.73 -3.56
N SER A 101 2.67 -22.61 -3.76
CA SER A 101 2.18 -22.34 -5.11
C SER A 101 2.66 -20.95 -5.53
N THR A 102 2.77 -20.72 -6.84
CA THR A 102 3.12 -19.41 -7.40
C THR A 102 2.21 -18.30 -6.83
N GLU A 103 0.92 -18.58 -6.64
CA GLU A 103 -0.05 -17.65 -6.06
C GLU A 103 0.28 -17.30 -4.60
N LEU A 104 0.64 -18.27 -3.76
CA LEU A 104 0.99 -18.01 -2.37
C LEU A 104 2.29 -17.20 -2.25
N GLU A 105 3.29 -17.46 -3.12
CA GLU A 105 4.51 -16.65 -3.18
C GLU A 105 4.21 -15.20 -3.57
N VAL A 106 3.35 -15.00 -4.58
CA VAL A 106 2.92 -13.67 -5.03
C VAL A 106 2.17 -12.93 -3.93
N ILE A 107 1.24 -13.59 -3.24
CA ILE A 107 0.48 -12.96 -2.15
C ILE A 107 1.38 -12.61 -0.97
N GLN A 108 2.37 -13.44 -0.64
CA GLN A 108 3.34 -13.12 0.42
C GLN A 108 4.15 -11.86 0.11
N MET A 109 4.66 -11.75 -1.13
CA MET A 109 5.39 -10.55 -1.55
C MET A 109 4.48 -9.32 -1.58
N ALA A 110 3.23 -9.46 -2.03
CA ALA A 110 2.24 -8.38 -1.99
C ALA A 110 2.00 -7.88 -0.55
N LEU A 111 1.84 -8.80 0.41
CA LEU A 111 1.65 -8.45 1.82
C LEU A 111 2.85 -7.66 2.40
N GLU A 112 4.07 -7.95 1.96
CA GLU A 112 5.25 -7.19 2.38
C GLU A 112 5.23 -5.75 1.81
N ILE A 113 4.86 -5.60 0.54
CA ILE A 113 4.70 -4.30 -0.12
C ILE A 113 3.67 -3.45 0.63
N GLU A 114 2.49 -4.02 0.92
CA GLU A 114 1.42 -3.32 1.64
C GLU A 114 1.84 -2.89 3.05
N VAL A 115 2.61 -3.73 3.75
CA VAL A 115 3.11 -3.40 5.10
C VAL A 115 4.10 -2.24 5.04
N ASP A 116 5.02 -2.26 4.08
CA ASP A 116 6.02 -1.20 3.92
C ASP A 116 5.37 0.14 3.54
N SER A 117 4.40 0.12 2.62
CA SER A 117 3.63 1.31 2.22
C SER A 117 2.78 1.84 3.37
N TYR A 118 2.04 0.97 4.07
CA TYR A 118 1.27 1.31 5.26
C TYR A 118 2.11 2.01 6.33
N ASP A 119 3.23 1.39 6.72
CA ASP A 119 4.10 1.90 7.77
C ASP A 119 4.70 3.25 7.37
N TYR A 120 5.02 3.42 6.08
CA TYR A 120 5.50 4.68 5.54
C TYR A 120 4.43 5.78 5.63
N TYR A 121 3.21 5.52 5.14
CA TYR A 121 2.13 6.51 5.14
C TYR A 121 1.67 6.90 6.54
N ARG A 122 1.61 5.94 7.45
CA ARG A 122 1.35 6.23 8.86
C ARG A 122 2.38 7.21 9.43
N GLN A 123 3.67 6.94 9.22
CA GLN A 123 4.76 7.80 9.72
C GLN A 123 4.75 9.18 9.05
N ALA A 124 4.46 9.23 7.75
CA ALA A 124 4.33 10.50 7.01
C ALA A 124 3.15 11.33 7.52
N SER A 125 2.02 10.70 7.87
CA SER A 125 0.88 11.37 8.49
C SER A 125 1.25 11.94 9.86
N GLU A 126 1.95 11.18 10.72
CA GLU A 126 2.40 11.67 12.03
C GLU A 126 3.42 12.81 11.93
N ALA A 127 4.29 12.77 10.92
CA ALA A 127 5.37 13.75 10.73
C ALA A 127 4.93 15.03 9.99
N SER A 128 3.73 15.06 9.39
CA SER A 128 3.27 16.21 8.61
C SER A 128 2.72 17.34 9.50
N ASP A 129 3.31 18.52 9.36
CA ASP A 129 2.85 19.74 10.02
C ASP A 129 1.55 20.29 9.39
N ASP A 130 1.30 20.00 8.11
CA ASP A 130 0.11 20.42 7.36
C ASP A 130 -1.10 19.52 7.68
N PRO A 131 -2.21 20.06 8.21
CA PRO A 131 -3.43 19.30 8.48
C PRO A 131 -3.97 18.52 7.29
N GLU A 132 -3.96 19.10 6.09
CA GLU A 132 -4.43 18.44 4.87
C GLU A 132 -3.44 17.36 4.44
N GLY A 133 -2.14 17.60 4.60
CA GLY A 133 -1.11 16.59 4.38
C GLY A 133 -1.27 15.38 5.31
N ARG A 134 -1.63 15.61 6.58
CA ARG A 134 -1.92 14.51 7.52
C ARG A 134 -3.10 13.66 7.04
N LEU A 135 -4.16 14.29 6.53
CA LEU A 135 -5.34 13.60 6.02
C LEU A 135 -5.01 12.78 4.77
N VAL A 136 -4.21 13.32 3.86
CA VAL A 136 -3.75 12.62 2.65
C VAL A 136 -2.98 11.35 2.99
N PHE A 137 -1.96 11.46 3.84
CA PHE A 137 -1.16 10.28 4.22
C PHE A 137 -1.95 9.29 5.07
N ARG A 138 -2.92 9.78 5.87
CA ARG A 138 -3.83 8.91 6.60
C ARG A 138 -4.73 8.11 5.67
N TRP A 139 -5.27 8.75 4.64
CA TRP A 139 -6.11 8.09 3.63
C TRP A 139 -5.34 6.99 2.89
N LEU A 140 -4.09 7.28 2.47
CA LEU A 140 -3.22 6.27 1.86
C LEU A 140 -2.95 5.09 2.83
N ALA A 141 -2.62 5.36 4.09
CA ALA A 141 -2.40 4.30 5.08
C ALA A 141 -3.64 3.42 5.29
N GLU A 142 -4.85 3.98 5.26
CA GLU A 142 -6.09 3.20 5.36
C GLU A 142 -6.37 2.37 4.10
N ALA A 143 -5.99 2.86 2.92
CA ALA A 143 -6.07 2.12 1.68
C ALA A 143 -5.15 0.89 1.72
N GLU A 144 -3.88 1.04 2.11
CA GLU A 144 -2.95 -0.10 2.19
C GLU A 144 -3.35 -1.11 3.28
N GLN A 145 -3.93 -0.64 4.39
CA GLN A 145 -4.51 -1.55 5.37
C GLN A 145 -5.68 -2.37 4.77
N THR A 146 -6.48 -1.76 3.90
CA THR A 146 -7.59 -2.44 3.21
C THR A 146 -7.05 -3.48 2.22
N HIS A 147 -6.04 -3.11 1.42
CA HIS A 147 -5.35 -4.02 0.51
C HIS A 147 -4.73 -5.21 1.25
N PHE A 148 -4.01 -4.94 2.34
CA PHE A 148 -3.43 -5.96 3.20
C PHE A 148 -4.48 -6.95 3.73
N ASN A 149 -5.62 -6.45 4.22
CA ASN A 149 -6.69 -7.30 4.75
C ASN A 149 -7.28 -8.20 3.66
N LEU A 150 -7.44 -7.68 2.44
CA LEU A 150 -7.87 -8.45 1.27
C LEU A 150 -6.87 -9.56 0.93
N LEU A 151 -5.58 -9.22 0.87
CA LEU A 151 -4.50 -10.18 0.59
C LEU A 151 -4.40 -11.25 1.67
N MET A 152 -4.51 -10.89 2.96
CA MET A 152 -4.45 -11.83 4.08
C MET A 152 -5.60 -12.82 4.05
N SER A 153 -6.82 -12.33 3.79
CA SER A 153 -8.00 -13.19 3.63
C SER A 153 -7.81 -14.22 2.50
N ASN A 154 -7.26 -13.79 1.37
CA ASN A 154 -6.95 -14.69 0.25
C ASN A 154 -5.82 -15.67 0.57
N TYR A 155 -4.76 -15.21 1.25
CA TYR A 155 -3.66 -16.06 1.71
C TYR A 155 -4.18 -17.20 2.60
N GLU A 156 -5.00 -16.86 3.59
CA GLU A 156 -5.60 -17.84 4.50
C GLU A 156 -6.50 -18.83 3.76
N ALA A 157 -7.33 -18.36 2.84
CA ALA A 157 -8.23 -19.21 2.06
C ALA A 157 -7.47 -20.23 1.17
N ILE A 158 -6.39 -19.81 0.50
CA ILE A 158 -5.58 -20.68 -0.35
C ILE A 158 -4.77 -21.66 0.51
N ASN A 159 -4.14 -21.18 1.57
CA ASN A 159 -3.33 -22.02 2.46
C ASN A 159 -4.18 -23.10 3.15
N GLN A 160 -5.39 -22.74 3.57
CA GLN A 160 -6.38 -23.69 4.10
C GLN A 160 -6.71 -24.79 3.07
N ARG A 161 -7.03 -24.44 1.83
CA ARG A 161 -7.29 -25.43 0.76
C ARG A 161 -6.11 -26.36 0.51
N ALA A 162 -4.88 -25.83 0.54
CA ALA A 162 -3.66 -26.62 0.36
C ALA A 162 -3.38 -27.59 1.51
N THR A 163 -3.91 -27.33 2.71
CA THR A 163 -3.68 -28.18 3.89
C THR A 163 -4.64 -29.39 3.94
N TRP A 164 -5.75 -29.36 3.18
CA TRP A 164 -6.74 -30.43 3.12
C TRP A 164 -6.82 -31.15 1.77
N ALA A 165 -5.95 -30.81 0.82
CA ALA A 165 -5.78 -31.47 -0.47
C ALA A 165 -4.67 -32.52 -0.43
#